data_AF-A0A7S2PNC9-F1
#
_entry.id   AF-A0A7S2PNC9-F1
#
_cell.length_a   1.000
_cell.length_b   1.000
_cell.length_c   1.000
_cell.angle_alpha   90.00
_cell.angle_beta   90.00
_cell.angle_gamma   90.00
#
_symmetry.space_group_name_H-M   'P 1'
#
loop_
_entity.id
_entity.type
_entity.pdbx_description
1 polymer ?
#
loop_
_entity_poly.entity_id
_entity_poly.type
_entity_poly.pdbx_seq_one_letter_code
_entity_poly.pdbx_strand_id
1 'polypeptide(L)'
;VICSDCIYQKDIVPLLKKVVTGLLKCNDSDCGDGGGSFLYVAPDGGRDGLPEFIAAMKSEGFECVKEDIAPDEYRRNPLKSGDEEDCFLHFHELSSTVYVLYEFKRC
;
A
#
# COMPACT_ATOMS: atom_id res chain seq x y z
N VAL A 1 -9.57 -0.65 4.45
CA VAL A 1 -9.40 -0.66 2.98
C VAL A 1 -8.02 -1.20 2.67
N ILE A 2 -7.87 -2.05 1.66
CA ILE A 2 -6.56 -2.61 1.27
C ILE A 2 -6.34 -2.26 -0.21
N CYS A 3 -5.16 -1.72 -0.52
CA CYS A 3 -4.73 -1.44 -1.89
C CYS A 3 -3.31 -1.99 -2.10
N SER A 4 -3.09 -2.62 -3.24
CA SER A 4 -1.76 -3.09 -3.66
C SER A 4 -1.40 -2.39 -4.95
N ASP A 5 -0.29 -1.66 -4.92
CA ASP A 5 0.33 -1.01 -6.06
C ASP A 5 -0.68 -0.28 -6.96
N CYS A 6 -1.38 0.71 -6.41
CA CYS A 6 -2.48 1.39 -7.12
C CYS A 6 -2.06 2.75 -7.70
N ILE A 7 -0.85 3.23 -7.38
CA ILE A 7 -0.36 4.56 -7.75
C ILE A 7 0.76 4.40 -8.77
N TYR A 8 0.42 4.41 -10.06
CA TYR A 8 1.39 4.35 -11.15
C TYR A 8 1.67 5.72 -11.78
N GLN A 9 0.73 6.66 -11.63
CA GLN A 9 0.77 7.98 -12.23
C GLN A 9 0.20 8.99 -11.24
N LYS A 10 0.83 10.16 -11.13
CA LYS A 10 0.44 11.22 -10.20
C LYS A 10 -1.03 11.65 -10.31
N ASP A 11 -1.61 11.59 -11.50
CA ASP A 11 -2.99 12.01 -11.76
C ASP A 11 -4.04 11.12 -11.07
N ILE A 12 -3.70 9.90 -10.63
CA ILE A 12 -4.63 9.04 -9.90
C ILE A 12 -4.83 9.47 -8.45
N VAL A 13 -3.88 10.23 -7.89
CA VAL A 13 -3.82 10.59 -6.47
C VAL A 13 -5.13 11.24 -5.97
N PRO A 14 -5.70 12.26 -6.65
CA PRO A 14 -6.95 12.88 -6.19
C PRO A 14 -8.13 11.90 -6.14
N LEU A 15 -8.21 10.99 -7.12
CA LEU A 15 -9.29 10.00 -7.19
C LEU A 15 -9.14 8.94 -6.11
N LEU A 16 -7.94 8.36 -5.96
CA LEU A 16 -7.68 7.33 -4.96
C LEU A 16 -7.91 7.87 -3.55
N LYS A 17 -7.42 9.08 -3.27
CA LYS A 17 -7.69 9.79 -2.00
C LYS A 17 -9.19 9.88 -1.70
N LYS A 18 -9.98 10.34 -2.67
CA LYS A 18 -11.44 10.47 -2.52
C LYS A 18 -12.11 9.13 -2.22
N VAL A 19 -11.68 8.05 -2.87
CA VAL A 19 -12.20 6.70 -2.64
C VAL A 19 -11.86 6.22 -1.23
N VAL A 20 -10.60 6.35 -0.83
CA VAL A 20 -10.12 5.93 0.50
C VAL A 20 -10.86 6.70 1.60
N THR A 21 -10.98 8.03 1.48
CA THR A 21 -11.74 8.87 2.42
C THR A 21 -13.24 8.52 2.47
N GLY A 22 -13.85 8.18 1.33
CA GLY A 22 -15.25 7.80 1.27
C GLY A 22 -15.56 6.42 1.85
N LEU A 23 -14.60 5.49 1.79
CA LEU A 23 -14.76 4.12 2.27
C LEU A 23 -14.37 3.93 3.75
N LEU A 24 -13.48 4.77 4.29
CA LEU A 24 -13.01 4.65 5.67
C LEU A 24 -13.88 5.42 6.65
N LYS A 25 -14.43 4.70 7.63
CA LYS A 25 -15.06 5.30 8.81
C LYS A 25 -14.04 6.11 9.61
N CYS A 26 -14.44 7.29 10.06
CA CYS A 26 -13.66 8.10 11.01
C CYS A 26 -13.55 7.40 12.37
N ASN A 27 -12.51 7.75 13.11
CA ASN A 27 -12.33 7.35 14.50
C ASN A 27 -13.12 8.30 15.43
N ASP A 28 -14.43 8.44 15.21
CA ASP A 28 -15.27 9.27 16.09
C ASP A 28 -15.71 8.48 17.32
N SER A 29 -15.83 9.18 18.46
CA SER A 29 -16.18 8.62 19.77
C SER A 29 -17.54 7.91 19.83
N ASP A 30 -18.43 8.18 18.87
CA ASP A 30 -19.74 7.51 18.74
C ASP A 30 -19.64 6.12 18.09
N CYS A 31 -18.49 5.81 17.47
CA CYS A 31 -18.21 4.52 16.87
C CYS A 31 -17.39 3.69 17.87
N GLY A 32 -18.06 2.81 18.64
CA GLY A 32 -17.42 1.94 19.65
C GLY A 32 -16.33 0.99 19.13
N ASP A 33 -16.09 0.96 17.81
CA ASP A 33 -14.98 0.26 17.17
C ASP A 33 -13.98 1.31 16.67
N GLY A 34 -12.77 1.32 17.24
CA GLY A 34 -11.66 2.19 16.79
C GLY A 34 -11.57 2.11 15.27
N GLY A 35 -11.74 3.25 14.60
CA GLY A 35 -12.17 3.28 13.19
C GLY A 35 -11.17 2.73 12.17
N GLY A 36 -11.42 3.04 10.89
CA GLY A 36 -10.87 2.25 9.78
C GLY A 36 -9.36 2.44 9.56
N SER A 37 -8.67 1.36 9.15
CA SER A 37 -7.32 1.42 8.59
C SER A 37 -7.32 1.35 7.07
N PHE A 38 -6.47 2.16 6.44
CA PHE A 38 -6.02 1.97 5.07
C PHE A 38 -4.68 1.25 5.06
N LEU A 39 -4.62 0.06 4.47
CA LEU A 39 -3.38 -0.67 4.26
C LEU A 39 -2.97 -0.53 2.80
N TYR A 40 -1.74 -0.09 2.57
CA TYR A 40 -1.21 0.11 1.23
C TYR A 40 0.16 -0.54 1.10
N VAL A 41 0.38 -1.24 0.00
CA VAL A 41 1.69 -1.79 -0.36
C VAL A 41 2.09 -1.30 -1.74
N ALA A 42 3.34 -0.89 -1.91
CA ALA A 42 3.92 -0.52 -3.19
C ALA A 42 5.43 -0.77 -3.20
N PRO A 43 6.07 -0.87 -4.38
CA PRO A 43 7.53 -0.87 -4.47
C PRO A 43 8.14 0.39 -3.85
N ASP A 44 9.37 0.29 -3.35
CA ASP A 44 10.14 1.38 -2.74
C ASP A 44 10.58 2.48 -3.74
N GLY A 45 10.26 2.30 -5.03
CA GLY A 45 10.54 3.25 -6.09
C GLY A 45 9.74 2.98 -7.37
N GLY A 46 9.99 3.78 -8.41
CA GLY A 46 9.37 3.58 -9.72
C GLY A 46 7.86 3.87 -9.78
N ARG A 47 7.30 4.57 -8.79
CA ARG A 47 5.89 4.98 -8.73
C ARG A 47 5.79 6.50 -8.64
N ASP A 48 5.38 7.13 -9.74
CA ASP A 48 5.15 8.57 -9.80
C ASP A 48 3.83 8.91 -9.09
N GLY A 49 3.89 9.71 -8.03
CA GLY A 49 2.74 10.13 -7.24
C GLY A 49 2.64 9.54 -5.82
N LEU A 50 3.49 8.57 -5.43
CA LEU A 50 3.45 8.03 -4.07
C LEU A 50 3.74 9.08 -2.99
N PRO A 51 4.79 9.93 -3.10
CA PRO A 51 5.03 11.01 -2.14
C PRO A 51 3.87 12.00 -2.06
N GLU A 52 3.28 12.35 -3.20
CA GLU A 52 2.13 13.25 -3.28
C GLU A 52 0.88 12.64 -2.67
N PHE A 53 0.67 11.34 -2.83
CA PHE A 53 -0.42 10.63 -2.19
C PHE A 53 -0.27 10.64 -0.67
N ILE A 54 0.92 10.33 -0.15
CA ILE A 54 1.18 10.37 1.30
C ILE A 54 0.92 11.78 1.85
N ALA A 55 1.40 12.82 1.17
CA ALA A 55 1.14 14.21 1.55
C ALA A 55 -0.35 14.57 1.50
N ALA A 56 -1.06 14.13 0.46
CA ALA A 56 -2.49 14.38 0.29
C ALA A 56 -3.34 13.67 1.36
N MET A 57 -2.99 12.43 1.72
CA MET A 57 -3.64 11.70 2.80
C MET A 57 -3.47 12.44 4.14
N LYS A 58 -2.27 12.93 4.44
CA LYS A 58 -2.02 13.76 5.64
C LYS A 58 -2.89 15.02 5.68
N SER A 59 -3.08 15.69 4.54
CA SER A 59 -3.95 16.87 4.47
C SER A 59 -5.44 16.58 4.68
N GLU A 60 -5.87 15.33 4.50
CA GLU A 60 -7.25 14.87 4.71
C GLU A 60 -7.48 14.28 6.12
N GLY A 61 -6.54 14.50 7.05
CA GLY A 61 -6.66 13.99 8.41
C GLY A 61 -6.29 12.52 8.56
N PHE A 62 -5.49 11.96 7.64
CA PHE A 62 -4.92 10.63 7.85
C PHE A 62 -3.51 10.71 8.43
N GLU A 63 -3.23 9.89 9.42
CA GLU A 63 -1.90 9.66 9.95
C GLU A 63 -1.33 8.35 9.39
N CYS A 64 -0.10 8.39 8.87
CA CYS A 64 0.64 7.18 8.51
C CYS A 64 1.28 6.61 9.78
N VAL A 65 0.67 5.59 10.37
CA VAL A 65 1.09 5.00 11.66
C VAL A 65 2.12 3.89 11.49
N LYS A 66 2.30 3.38 10.26
CA LYS A 66 3.28 2.34 9.94
C LYS A 66 3.85 2.55 8.54
N GLU A 67 5.15 2.34 8.41
CA GLU A 67 5.89 2.36 7.14
C GLU A 67 7.08 1.41 7.29
N ASP A 68 6.89 0.16 6.88
CA ASP A 68 7.88 -0.91 7.07
C ASP A 68 8.25 -1.55 5.73
N ILE A 69 9.52 -1.93 5.58
CA ILE A 69 9.93 -2.80 4.47
C ILE A 69 9.28 -4.17 4.65
N ALA A 70 8.68 -4.70 3.58
CA ALA A 70 8.06 -6.02 3.58
C ALA A 70 9.10 -7.12 3.87
N PRO A 71 8.76 -8.14 4.67
CA PRO A 71 9.64 -9.27 4.92
C PRO A 71 10.09 -9.99 3.63
N ASP A 72 11.35 -10.42 3.60
CA ASP A 72 11.93 -11.16 2.46
C ASP A 72 11.19 -12.45 2.10
N GLU A 73 10.45 -13.03 3.04
CA GLU A 73 9.62 -14.20 2.77
C GLU A 73 8.48 -13.94 1.79
N TYR A 74 8.02 -12.69 1.64
CA TYR A 74 6.92 -12.33 0.74
C TYR A 74 7.35 -12.26 -0.73
N ARG A 75 8.67 -12.28 -0.99
CA ARG A 75 9.25 -12.36 -2.34
C ARG A 75 9.79 -13.75 -2.69
N ARG A 76 9.41 -14.79 -1.93
CA ARG A 76 9.78 -16.17 -2.25
C ARG A 76 9.00 -16.70 -3.45
N ASN A 77 9.55 -17.74 -4.06
CA ASN A 77 8.96 -18.46 -5.17
C ASN A 77 7.49 -18.84 -4.88
N PRO A 78 6.51 -18.27 -5.62
CA PRO A 78 5.10 -18.54 -5.40
C PRO A 78 4.63 -19.84 -6.06
N LEU A 79 5.48 -20.47 -6.88
CA LEU A 79 5.13 -21.69 -7.61
C LEU A 79 5.11 -22.89 -6.67
N LYS A 80 4.03 -23.69 -6.78
CA LYS A 80 3.90 -24.94 -6.01
C LYS A 80 4.97 -25.98 -6.36
N SER A 81 5.53 -25.92 -7.58
CA SER A 81 6.61 -26.79 -8.03
C SER A 81 7.91 -26.54 -7.27
N GLY A 82 8.11 -25.33 -6.74
CA GLY A 82 9.40 -24.88 -6.20
C GLY A 82 10.49 -24.75 -7.25
N ASP A 83 10.13 -24.73 -8.54
CA ASP A 83 11.08 -24.56 -9.64
C ASP A 83 11.53 -23.10 -9.70
N GLU A 84 12.81 -22.86 -9.43
CA GLU A 84 13.41 -21.53 -9.40
C GLU A 84 13.66 -20.97 -10.81
N GLU A 85 13.90 -21.82 -11.82
CA GLU A 85 14.11 -21.36 -13.20
C GLU A 85 12.79 -20.87 -13.80
N ASP A 86 11.72 -21.65 -13.57
CA ASP A 86 10.36 -21.27 -13.99
C ASP A 86 9.87 -20.03 -13.24
N CYS A 87 10.17 -19.95 -11.93
CA CYS A 87 9.87 -18.77 -11.14
C CYS A 87 10.60 -17.53 -11.68
N PHE A 88 11.89 -17.65 -12.00
CA PHE A 88 12.64 -16.54 -12.56
C PHE A 88 12.06 -16.10 -13.91
N LEU A 89 11.68 -17.03 -14.78
CA LEU A 89 11.09 -16.71 -16.08
C LEU A 89 9.80 -15.88 -15.95
N HIS A 90 8.95 -16.23 -14.98
CA HIS A 90 7.64 -15.60 -14.80
C HIS A 90 7.64 -14.40 -13.84
N PHE A 91 8.52 -14.40 -12.86
CA PHE A 91 8.54 -13.47 -11.74
C PHE A 91 9.95 -12.90 -11.46
N HIS A 92 10.73 -12.62 -12.51
CA HIS A 92 12.11 -12.11 -12.38
C HIS A 92 12.24 -10.90 -11.45
N GLU A 93 11.25 -9.99 -11.46
CA GLU A 93 11.23 -8.78 -10.63
C GLU A 93 10.96 -9.08 -9.15
N LEU A 94 10.39 -10.24 -8.81
CA LEU A 94 10.02 -10.59 -7.43
C LEU A 94 11.26 -10.60 -6.53
N SER A 95 12.36 -11.16 -7.03
CA SER A 95 13.62 -11.27 -6.29
C SER A 95 14.31 -9.94 -6.04
N SER A 96 14.09 -8.93 -6.90
CA SER A 96 14.78 -7.65 -6.86
C SER A 96 13.92 -6.49 -6.35
N THR A 97 12.60 -6.65 -6.33
CA THR A 97 11.69 -5.59 -5.88
C THR A 97 11.57 -5.57 -4.37
N VAL A 98 11.87 -4.41 -3.78
CA VAL A 98 11.61 -4.14 -2.36
C VAL A 98 10.24 -3.47 -2.26
N TYR A 99 9.37 -4.04 -1.43
CA TYR A 99 8.03 -3.48 -1.17
C TYR A 99 8.00 -2.79 0.18
N VAL A 100 7.25 -1.70 0.28
CA VAL A 100 6.98 -0.97 1.52
C VAL A 100 5.52 -1.13 1.91
N LEU A 101 5.28 -1.45 3.17
CA LEU A 101 3.98 -1.64 3.81
C LEU A 101 3.60 -0.38 4.60
N TYR A 102 2.55 0.31 4.16
CA TYR A 102 2.01 1.48 4.82
C TYR A 102 0.70 1.15 5.52
N GLU A 103 0.51 1.71 6.72
CA GLU A 103 -0.79 1.77 7.39
C GLU A 103 -1.15 3.23 7.67
N PHE A 104 -2.34 3.64 7.22
CA PHE A 104 -2.92 4.93 7.56
C PHE A 104 -4.16 4.76 8.43
N LYS A 105 -4.25 5.59 9.46
CA LYS A 105 -5.43 5.73 10.32
C LYS A 105 -6.07 7.09 10.06
N ARG A 106 -7.40 7.14 10.09
CA ARG A 106 -8.13 8.40 9.97
C ARG A 106 -8.28 9.03 11.36
N CYS A 107 -7.67 10.19 11.56
CA CYS A 107 -7.79 10.99 12.77
C CYS A 107 -9.09 11.79 12.79
#